data_AF-A0A970CBE8-F1
#
_entry.id   AF-A0A970CBE8-F1
#
_cell.length_a   1.000
_cell.length_b   1.000
_cell.length_c   1.000
_cell.angle_alpha   90.00
_cell.angle_beta   90.00
_cell.angle_gamma   90.00
#
_symmetry.space_group_name_H-M   'P 1'
#
loop_
_entity.id
_entity.type
_entity.pdbx_description
1 polymer ?
#
loop_
_entity_poly.entity_id
_entity_poly.type
_entity_poly.pdbx_seq_one_letter_code
_entity_poly.pdbx_strand_id
1 'polypeptide(L)'
;MTQVLAYQCEKGIVLASDSRAVVYSAESDNCHFITVTKLFHLGPHTVAVSAGAGYGIWLCERLQGHLLEMDCDDYVGIVAEALLFLHAQLIKLREDRSIGNIRAELDRFYILIAGHLPGEEKDPFQFVLLGAEGPSDPLHVIPTGHVVAVPRHLGSEYRLARLIRPVSALDEVESIVEDLLVKMAQKDDGIGPPFHFIRISPGGITTRTRWS
;
A
#
# COMPACT_ATOMS: atom_id res chain seq x y z
N MET A 1 -12.02 -6.05 -2.15
CA MET A 1 -10.54 -6.19 -2.28
C MET A 1 -9.93 -4.82 -2.03
N THR A 2 -8.85 -4.71 -1.24
CA THR A 2 -8.23 -3.41 -0.94
C THR A 2 -7.86 -2.65 -2.20
N GLN A 3 -8.15 -1.35 -2.25
CA GLN A 3 -7.66 -0.42 -3.26
C GLN A 3 -6.52 0.39 -2.70
N VAL A 4 -5.40 0.43 -3.42
CA VAL A 4 -4.29 1.35 -3.17
C VAL A 4 -3.99 2.09 -4.46
N LEU A 5 -3.82 3.40 -4.37
CA LEU A 5 -3.32 4.23 -5.45
C LEU A 5 -2.15 5.06 -4.96
N ALA A 6 -1.11 5.19 -5.77
CA ALA A 6 -0.07 6.16 -5.52
C ALA A 6 0.38 6.87 -6.79
N TYR A 7 0.76 8.12 -6.60
CA TYR A 7 1.30 9.03 -7.60
C TYR A 7 2.51 9.74 -7.00
N GLN A 8 3.58 9.84 -7.78
CA GLN A 8 4.84 10.46 -7.40
C GLN A 8 5.21 11.55 -8.40
N CYS A 9 5.67 12.68 -7.88
CA CYS A 9 6.35 13.70 -8.67
C CYS A 9 7.49 14.35 -7.85
N GLU A 10 8.20 15.30 -8.45
CA GLU A 10 9.32 16.02 -7.82
C GLU A 10 8.93 16.81 -6.56
N LYS A 11 7.64 17.00 -6.30
CA LYS A 11 7.11 17.79 -5.18
C LYS A 11 6.57 16.93 -4.03
N GLY A 12 6.31 15.65 -4.28
CA GLY A 12 5.77 14.78 -3.26
C GLY A 12 5.16 13.49 -3.80
N ILE A 13 4.59 12.73 -2.88
CA ILE A 13 3.79 11.55 -3.16
C ILE A 13 2.38 11.80 -2.66
N VAL A 14 1.38 11.43 -3.47
CA VAL A 14 0.01 11.22 -3.01
C VAL A 14 -0.23 9.72 -3.01
N LEU A 15 -0.70 9.20 -1.88
CA LEU A 15 -1.12 7.81 -1.73
C LEU A 15 -2.56 7.81 -1.21
N ALA A 16 -3.41 6.91 -1.69
CA ALA A 16 -4.70 6.68 -1.07
C ALA A 16 -5.02 5.19 -0.93
N SER A 17 -5.83 4.87 0.08
CA SER A 17 -6.31 3.52 0.31
C SER A 17 -7.71 3.52 0.93
N ASP A 18 -8.47 2.46 0.67
CA ASP A 18 -9.71 2.16 1.38
C ASP A 18 -9.43 1.36 2.66
N SER A 19 -10.36 1.35 3.61
CA SER A 19 -10.17 0.67 4.90
C SER A 19 -11.06 -0.55 5.09
N ARG A 20 -11.82 -0.99 4.08
CA ARG A 20 -12.69 -2.15 4.22
C ARG A 20 -11.92 -3.45 4.00
N ALA A 21 -12.17 -4.45 4.84
CA ALA A 21 -11.67 -5.81 4.69
C ALA A 21 -12.83 -6.81 4.73
N VAL A 22 -12.66 -7.91 3.99
CA VAL A 22 -13.63 -9.01 3.93
C VAL A 22 -13.12 -10.13 4.80
N VAL A 23 -13.94 -10.55 5.78
CA VAL A 23 -13.65 -11.70 6.63
C VAL A 23 -14.53 -12.84 6.19
N TYR A 24 -13.89 -13.93 5.77
CA TYR A 24 -14.57 -15.17 5.40
C TYR A 24 -14.70 -16.07 6.62
N SER A 25 -15.89 -16.63 6.84
CA SER A 25 -16.09 -17.68 7.85
C SER A 25 -15.51 -19.00 7.33
N ALA A 26 -14.89 -19.78 8.23
CA ALA A 26 -14.43 -21.13 7.90
C ALA A 26 -15.60 -22.13 7.79
N GLU A 27 -16.76 -21.82 8.38
CA GLU A 27 -17.89 -22.74 8.55
C GLU A 27 -19.08 -22.39 7.65
N SER A 28 -19.06 -21.23 6.98
CA SER A 28 -20.15 -20.80 6.10
C SER A 28 -19.61 -19.99 4.92
N ASP A 29 -20.36 -19.98 3.81
CA ASP A 29 -20.07 -19.10 2.67
C ASP A 29 -20.38 -17.62 2.95
N ASN A 30 -20.83 -17.30 4.16
CA ASN A 30 -21.06 -15.92 4.56
C ASN A 30 -19.73 -15.21 4.81
N CYS A 31 -19.61 -14.01 4.25
CA CYS A 31 -18.58 -13.05 4.63
C CYS A 31 -19.20 -11.89 5.41
N HIS A 32 -18.36 -11.24 6.22
CA HIS A 32 -18.72 -9.96 6.83
C HIS A 32 -17.60 -8.95 6.58
N PHE A 33 -17.96 -7.68 6.65
CA PHE A 33 -17.03 -6.59 6.42
C PHE A 33 -16.60 -5.97 7.74
N ILE A 34 -15.30 -5.68 7.85
CA ILE A 34 -14.72 -4.94 8.95
C ILE A 34 -13.94 -3.74 8.42
N THR A 35 -13.70 -2.76 9.30
CA THR A 35 -12.81 -1.64 9.03
C THR A 35 -11.44 -1.93 9.64
N VAL A 36 -10.37 -1.78 8.86
CA VAL A 36 -8.99 -1.99 9.27
C VAL A 36 -8.09 -0.86 8.81
N THR A 37 -7.07 -0.54 9.60
CA THR A 37 -6.00 0.36 9.18
C THR A 37 -5.02 -0.40 8.31
N LYS A 38 -4.78 0.09 7.10
CA LYS A 38 -3.85 -0.51 6.14
C LYS A 38 -2.59 0.34 5.90
N LEU A 39 -2.47 1.45 6.62
CA LEU A 39 -1.39 2.44 6.54
C LEU A 39 -0.50 2.33 7.77
N PHE A 40 0.81 2.29 7.55
CA PHE A 40 1.83 2.14 8.60
C PHE A 40 2.91 3.19 8.41
N HIS A 41 3.23 3.95 9.46
CA HIS A 41 4.37 4.87 9.45
C HIS A 41 5.64 4.08 9.75
N LEU A 42 6.54 3.98 8.78
CA LEU A 42 7.82 3.29 8.95
C LEU A 42 8.95 4.22 9.40
N GLY A 43 8.75 5.54 9.27
CA GLY A 43 9.66 6.57 9.74
C GLY A 43 9.03 7.97 9.62
N PRO A 44 9.79 9.04 9.87
CA PRO A 44 9.30 10.42 9.78
C PRO A 44 8.83 10.81 8.37
N HIS A 45 9.39 10.15 7.35
CA HIS A 45 9.19 10.46 5.95
C HIS A 45 8.84 9.24 5.09
N THR A 46 8.58 8.08 5.71
CA THR A 46 8.33 6.81 5.01
C THR A 46 7.08 6.15 5.56
N VAL A 47 6.21 5.69 4.66
CA VAL A 47 5.00 4.92 4.99
C VAL A 47 4.95 3.62 4.20
N ALA A 48 4.24 2.63 4.73
CA ALA A 48 3.82 1.44 4.00
C ALA A 48 2.30 1.35 3.95
N VAL A 49 1.79 0.81 2.84
CA VAL A 49 0.38 0.41 2.71
C VAL A 49 0.25 -1.03 2.29
N SER A 50 -0.54 -1.78 3.03
CA SER A 50 -0.84 -3.19 2.74
C SER A 50 -2.08 -3.33 1.86
N ALA A 51 -2.02 -4.23 0.88
CA ALA A 51 -3.14 -4.63 0.04
C ALA A 51 -3.16 -6.15 -0.21
N GLY A 52 -4.33 -6.66 -0.59
CA GLY A 52 -4.54 -8.09 -0.80
C GLY A 52 -4.84 -8.83 0.50
N ALA A 53 -4.09 -9.89 0.77
CA ALA A 53 -4.31 -10.80 1.88
C ALA A 53 -4.21 -10.11 3.24
N GLY A 54 -5.12 -10.48 4.17
CA GLY A 54 -5.21 -9.83 5.48
C GLY A 54 -3.95 -9.94 6.34
N TYR A 55 -3.10 -10.95 6.10
CA TYR A 55 -1.84 -11.10 6.82
C TYR A 55 -0.78 -10.06 6.43
N GLY A 56 -0.98 -9.33 5.32
CA GLY A 56 -0.11 -8.21 4.95
C GLY A 56 -0.12 -7.10 6.02
N ILE A 57 -1.26 -6.90 6.70
CA ILE A 57 -1.38 -5.97 7.84
C ILE A 57 -0.42 -6.40 8.95
N TRP A 58 -0.51 -7.66 9.38
CA TRP A 58 0.36 -8.24 10.39
C TRP A 58 1.84 -8.16 10.02
N LEU A 59 2.18 -8.40 8.75
CA LEU A 59 3.56 -8.26 8.25
C LEU A 59 4.06 -6.82 8.37
N CYS A 60 3.24 -5.82 8.04
CA CYS A 60 3.60 -4.42 8.19
C CYS A 60 3.78 -3.99 9.65
N GLU A 61 2.91 -4.46 10.57
CA GLU A 61 3.06 -4.20 12.01
C GLU A 61 4.38 -4.76 12.54
N ARG A 62 4.74 -5.99 12.14
CA ARG A 62 6.01 -6.61 12.53
C ARG A 62 7.21 -5.90 11.93
N LEU A 63 7.11 -5.46 10.68
CA LEU A 63 8.15 -4.69 10.03
C LEU A 63 8.38 -3.36 10.77
N GLN A 64 7.32 -2.67 11.16
CA GLN A 64 7.42 -1.41 11.92
C GLN A 64 8.18 -1.61 13.23
N GLY A 65 7.86 -2.66 13.99
CA GLY A 65 8.60 -3.01 15.21
C GLY A 65 10.06 -3.35 14.95
N HIS A 66 10.34 -4.11 13.89
CA HIS A 66 11.71 -4.47 13.51
C HIS A 66 12.57 -3.25 13.15
N LEU A 67 12.03 -2.33 12.34
CA LEU A 67 12.73 -1.10 11.95
C LEU A 67 13.01 -0.20 13.15
N LEU A 68 12.08 -0.14 14.10
CA LEU A 68 12.26 0.61 15.36
C LEU A 68 13.39 0.01 16.20
N GLU A 69 13.48 -1.32 16.30
CA GLU A 69 14.57 -2.01 17.01
C GLU A 69 15.94 -1.78 16.36
N MET A 70 15.97 -1.60 15.04
CA MET A 70 17.18 -1.35 14.26
C MET A 70 17.59 0.12 14.20
N ASP A 71 16.76 1.04 14.70
CA ASP A 71 16.95 2.49 14.53
C ASP A 71 17.08 2.88 13.04
N CYS A 72 16.30 2.23 12.18
CA CYS A 72 16.31 2.46 10.73
C CYS A 72 15.09 3.28 10.31
N ASP A 73 15.30 4.54 9.94
CA ASP A 73 14.25 5.49 9.61
C ASP A 73 14.36 6.14 8.21
N ASP A 74 15.49 5.93 7.53
CA ASP A 74 15.73 6.42 6.16
C ASP A 74 15.06 5.52 5.12
N TYR A 75 14.55 6.10 4.03
CA TYR A 75 13.80 5.36 3.02
C TYR A 75 14.59 4.20 2.39
N VAL A 76 15.89 4.38 2.11
CA VAL A 76 16.70 3.39 1.41
C VAL A 76 16.96 2.19 2.32
N GLY A 77 17.34 2.46 3.58
CA GLY A 77 17.48 1.45 4.62
C GLY A 77 16.18 0.70 4.86
N ILE A 78 15.06 1.43 5.00
CA ILE A 78 13.73 0.83 5.20
C ILE A 78 13.38 -0.13 4.07
N VAL A 79 13.58 0.26 2.80
CA VAL A 79 13.25 -0.61 1.65
C VAL A 79 14.12 -1.86 1.63
N ALA A 80 15.42 -1.72 1.90
CA ALA A 80 16.35 -2.85 1.93
C ALA A 80 15.98 -3.86 3.03
N GLU A 81 15.74 -3.36 4.24
CA GLU A 81 15.35 -4.20 5.39
C GLU A 81 13.97 -4.80 5.20
N ALA A 82 13.01 -4.04 4.66
CA ALA A 82 11.67 -4.55 4.38
C ALA A 82 11.72 -5.76 3.46
N LEU A 83 12.51 -5.73 2.38
CA LEU A 83 12.60 -6.85 1.45
C LEU A 83 13.13 -8.12 2.16
N LEU A 84 14.22 -7.99 2.92
CA LEU A 84 14.84 -9.10 3.65
C LEU A 84 13.92 -9.65 4.73
N PHE A 85 13.38 -8.77 5.58
CA PHE A 85 12.52 -9.11 6.69
C PHE A 85 11.23 -9.78 6.22
N LEU A 86 10.51 -9.15 5.28
CA LEU A 86 9.23 -9.65 4.79
C LEU A 86 9.39 -10.99 4.07
N HIS A 87 10.47 -11.17 3.31
CA HIS A 87 10.77 -12.46 2.69
C HIS A 87 10.94 -13.56 3.74
N ALA A 88 11.71 -13.30 4.81
CA ALA A 88 11.91 -14.26 5.90
C ALA A 88 10.60 -14.55 6.68
N GLN A 89 9.77 -13.54 6.94
CA GLN A 89 8.47 -13.74 7.60
C GLN A 89 7.49 -14.51 6.73
N LEU A 90 7.50 -14.29 5.40
CA LEU A 90 6.62 -14.99 4.48
C LEU A 90 6.93 -16.49 4.41
N ILE A 91 8.21 -16.87 4.47
CA ILE A 91 8.62 -18.28 4.53
C ILE A 91 8.05 -18.93 5.80
N LYS A 92 8.28 -18.32 6.98
CA LYS A 92 7.75 -18.83 8.26
C LYS A 92 6.24 -18.96 8.25
N LEU A 93 5.55 -17.93 7.75
CA LEU A 93 4.09 -17.92 7.65
C LEU A 93 3.57 -19.08 6.79
N ARG A 94 4.26 -19.42 5.70
CA ARG A 94 3.89 -20.53 4.81
C ARG A 94 4.16 -21.89 5.44
N GLU A 95 5.25 -22.04 6.18
CA GLU A 95 5.56 -23.24 6.95
C GLU A 95 4.46 -23.51 8.00
N ASP A 96 4.07 -22.47 8.74
CA ASP A 96 3.00 -22.55 9.76
C ASP A 96 1.62 -22.82 9.15
N ARG A 97 1.36 -22.33 7.92
CA ARG A 97 0.08 -22.47 7.20
C ARG A 97 -0.01 -23.67 6.26
N SER A 98 1.00 -24.53 6.22
CA SER A 98 1.00 -25.75 5.41
C SER A 98 -0.16 -26.72 5.74
N ILE A 99 -0.98 -26.40 6.75
CA ILE A 99 -2.27 -27.02 7.06
C ILE A 99 -3.41 -26.04 6.73
N GLY A 100 -3.83 -25.99 5.46
CA GLY A 100 -5.15 -25.49 5.07
C GLY A 100 -5.21 -24.02 4.61
N ASN A 101 -5.12 -23.81 3.30
CA ASN A 101 -5.79 -22.67 2.66
C ASN A 101 -6.54 -23.18 1.42
N ILE A 102 -7.87 -23.18 1.50
CA ILE A 102 -8.78 -23.71 0.46
C ILE A 102 -8.92 -22.73 -0.72
N ARG A 103 -8.46 -21.47 -0.59
CA ARG A 103 -8.59 -20.41 -1.60
C ARG A 103 -7.26 -19.72 -1.89
N ALA A 104 -6.46 -20.30 -2.80
CA ALA A 104 -5.16 -19.77 -3.24
C ALA A 104 -5.20 -18.31 -3.74
N GLU A 105 -6.37 -17.85 -4.20
CA GLU A 105 -6.62 -16.47 -4.62
C GLU A 105 -6.60 -15.45 -3.48
N LEU A 106 -6.75 -15.90 -2.23
CA LEU A 106 -6.64 -15.06 -1.03
C LEU A 106 -5.20 -14.92 -0.52
N ASP A 107 -4.24 -15.61 -1.13
CA ASP A 107 -2.84 -15.56 -0.70
C ASP A 107 -2.05 -14.42 -1.35
N ARG A 108 -2.62 -13.70 -2.32
CA ARG A 108 -1.95 -12.55 -2.94
C ARG A 108 -1.86 -11.39 -1.97
N PHE A 109 -0.66 -10.86 -1.77
CA PHE A 109 -0.49 -9.64 -0.99
C PHE A 109 0.52 -8.71 -1.63
N TYR A 110 0.34 -7.43 -1.33
CA TYR A 110 1.17 -6.34 -1.81
C TYR A 110 1.48 -5.39 -0.65
N ILE A 111 2.69 -4.85 -0.65
CA ILE A 111 3.10 -3.79 0.27
C ILE A 111 3.72 -2.68 -0.58
N LEU A 112 3.08 -1.52 -0.59
CA LEU A 112 3.61 -0.32 -1.21
C LEU A 112 4.36 0.48 -0.15
N ILE A 113 5.68 0.66 -0.31
CA ILE A 113 6.50 1.50 0.56
C ILE A 113 6.79 2.79 -0.19
N ALA A 114 6.45 3.93 0.41
CA ALA A 114 6.61 5.24 -0.20
C ALA A 114 7.33 6.17 0.79
N GLY A 115 8.30 6.95 0.29
CA GLY A 115 9.04 7.87 1.14
C GLY A 115 9.76 8.98 0.40
N HIS A 116 10.42 9.81 1.20
CA HIS A 116 11.26 10.92 0.76
C HIS A 116 12.73 10.61 1.10
N LEU A 117 13.62 10.89 0.17
CA LEU A 117 15.07 10.78 0.28
C LEU A 117 15.65 12.18 0.44
N PRO A 118 15.92 12.64 1.68
CA PRO A 118 16.52 13.95 1.89
C PRO A 118 17.92 14.00 1.26
N GLY A 119 18.20 15.05 0.48
CA GLY A 119 19.52 15.26 -0.14
C GLY A 119 19.64 14.75 -1.58
N GLU A 120 18.65 14.02 -2.10
CA GLU A 120 18.59 13.69 -3.52
C GLU A 120 17.99 14.86 -4.33
N GLU A 121 18.79 15.46 -5.21
CA GLU A 121 18.30 16.55 -6.07
C GLU A 121 17.38 16.05 -7.18
N LYS A 122 17.58 14.79 -7.60
CA LYS A 122 16.83 14.16 -8.68
C LYS A 122 15.95 13.06 -8.10
N ASP A 123 14.64 13.22 -8.29
CA ASP A 123 13.63 12.27 -7.81
C ASP A 123 13.67 12.03 -6.28
N PRO A 124 13.55 13.08 -5.44
CA PRO A 124 13.63 13.00 -3.98
C PRO A 124 12.49 12.20 -3.33
N PHE A 125 11.44 11.92 -4.09
CA PHE A 125 10.30 11.11 -3.64
C PHE A 125 10.31 9.83 -4.41
N GLN A 126 10.13 8.69 -3.75
CA GLN A 126 10.12 7.38 -4.39
C GLN A 126 9.12 6.45 -3.71
N PHE A 127 8.63 5.48 -4.46
CA PHE A 127 7.95 4.33 -3.88
C PHE A 127 8.39 3.04 -4.57
N VAL A 128 8.22 1.93 -3.85
CA VAL A 128 8.42 0.57 -4.34
C VAL A 128 7.21 -0.28 -4.01
N LEU A 129 6.76 -1.08 -4.98
CA LEU A 129 5.74 -2.08 -4.76
C LEU A 129 6.40 -3.44 -4.56
N LEU A 130 6.17 -4.04 -3.40
CA LEU A 130 6.55 -5.42 -3.10
C LEU A 130 5.32 -6.30 -3.22
N GLY A 131 5.47 -7.52 -3.74
CA GLY A 131 4.35 -8.45 -3.82
C GLY A 131 4.74 -9.92 -3.88
N ALA A 132 3.78 -10.76 -3.51
CA ALA A 132 3.77 -12.18 -3.80
C ALA A 132 2.37 -12.52 -4.38
N GLU A 133 2.34 -12.95 -5.63
CA GLU A 133 1.09 -13.08 -6.41
C GLU A 133 0.53 -14.51 -6.44
N GLY A 134 1.19 -15.42 -5.74
CA GLY A 134 0.82 -16.82 -5.63
C GLY A 134 1.32 -17.48 -4.34
N PRO A 135 0.77 -18.66 -4.00
CA PRO A 135 1.08 -19.37 -2.76
C PRO A 135 2.56 -19.72 -2.58
N SER A 136 3.28 -19.92 -3.70
CA SER A 136 4.70 -20.28 -3.71
C SER A 136 5.60 -19.18 -4.27
N ASP A 137 5.03 -18.06 -4.69
CA ASP A 137 5.83 -16.99 -5.31
C ASP A 137 6.70 -16.33 -4.24
N PRO A 138 8.00 -16.15 -4.49
CA PRO A 138 8.82 -15.37 -3.58
C PRO A 138 8.36 -13.91 -3.57
N LEU A 139 8.57 -13.25 -2.44
CA LEU A 139 8.44 -11.80 -2.37
C LEU A 139 9.42 -11.18 -3.36
N HIS A 140 8.93 -10.27 -4.20
CA HIS A 140 9.76 -9.58 -5.17
C HIS A 140 9.29 -8.13 -5.36
N VAL A 141 10.16 -7.33 -5.96
CA VAL A 141 9.84 -5.97 -6.38
C VAL A 141 9.05 -6.03 -7.69
N ILE A 142 7.88 -5.41 -7.71
CA ILE A 142 7.06 -5.23 -8.90
C ILE A 142 7.45 -3.90 -9.55
N PRO A 143 7.90 -3.87 -10.81
CA PRO A 143 8.26 -2.63 -11.48
C PRO A 143 7.07 -1.67 -11.59
N THR A 144 7.27 -0.43 -11.19
CA THR A 144 6.28 0.64 -11.26
C THR A 144 6.84 1.86 -11.99
N GLY A 145 5.95 2.67 -12.56
CA GLY A 145 6.29 4.03 -12.98
C GLY A 145 6.15 5.00 -11.81
N HIS A 146 5.84 6.26 -12.13
CA HIS A 146 5.48 7.28 -11.14
C HIS A 146 4.01 7.21 -10.70
N VAL A 147 3.26 6.20 -11.19
CA VAL A 147 1.89 5.90 -10.80
C VAL A 147 1.74 4.40 -10.61
N VAL A 148 1.00 3.99 -9.59
CA VAL A 148 0.62 2.59 -9.34
C VAL A 148 -0.78 2.49 -8.77
N ALA A 149 -1.49 1.43 -9.12
CA ALA A 149 -2.78 1.06 -8.54
C ALA A 149 -2.79 -0.44 -8.21
N VAL A 150 -3.37 -0.80 -7.06
CA VAL A 150 -3.50 -2.19 -6.58
C VAL A 150 -4.93 -2.44 -6.12
N PRO A 151 -5.69 -3.38 -6.72
CA PRO A 151 -5.46 -3.99 -8.04
C PRO A 151 -5.25 -2.96 -9.16
N ARG A 152 -4.63 -3.42 -10.26
CA ARG A 152 -4.26 -2.56 -11.38
C ARG A 152 -5.49 -1.93 -12.05
N HIS A 153 -5.44 -0.62 -12.32
CA HIS A 153 -6.53 0.14 -12.94
C HIS A 153 -5.98 1.07 -14.04
N LEU A 154 -5.70 0.46 -15.21
CA LEU A 154 -5.01 1.10 -16.33
C LEU A 154 -5.59 2.47 -16.75
N GLY A 155 -6.91 2.62 -16.74
CA GLY A 155 -7.55 3.89 -17.11
C GLY A 155 -7.22 5.03 -16.13
N SER A 156 -7.11 4.72 -14.84
CA SER A 156 -6.76 5.70 -13.81
C SER A 156 -5.27 5.96 -13.79
N GLU A 157 -4.46 4.91 -13.93
CA GLU A 157 -3.01 5.04 -14.09
C GLU A 157 -2.67 5.94 -15.28
N TYR A 158 -3.32 5.73 -16.43
CA TYR A 158 -3.13 6.55 -17.62
C TYR A 158 -3.56 8.00 -17.41
N ARG A 159 -4.71 8.24 -16.76
CA ARG A 159 -5.20 9.60 -16.46
C ARG A 159 -4.21 10.35 -15.55
N LEU A 160 -3.74 9.69 -14.49
CA LEU A 160 -2.78 10.25 -13.54
C LEU A 160 -1.40 10.49 -14.19
N ALA A 161 -0.93 9.56 -15.02
CA ALA A 161 0.35 9.68 -15.71
C ALA A 161 0.42 10.83 -16.73
N ARG A 162 -0.74 11.35 -17.16
CA ARG A 162 -0.84 12.52 -18.04
C ARG A 162 -0.82 13.85 -17.31
N LEU A 163 -0.93 13.85 -15.98
CA LEU A 163 -0.81 15.08 -15.21
C LEU A 163 0.62 15.58 -15.31
N ILE A 164 0.76 16.72 -15.98
CA ILE A 164 2.02 17.48 -16.07
C ILE A 164 2.41 17.87 -14.63
N ARG A 165 3.69 18.11 -14.36
CA ARG A 165 4.28 18.21 -13.01
C ARG A 165 4.27 19.61 -12.32
N PRO A 166 3.26 20.53 -12.38
CA PRO A 166 3.27 21.66 -11.46
C PRO A 166 2.80 21.25 -10.04
N VAL A 167 3.10 22.09 -9.05
CA VAL A 167 2.76 21.87 -7.63
C VAL A 167 1.24 21.73 -7.41
N SER A 168 0.41 22.39 -8.22
CA SER A 168 -1.05 22.24 -8.23
C SER A 168 -1.52 20.83 -8.60
N ALA A 169 -0.63 19.98 -9.12
CA ALA A 169 -0.97 18.61 -9.47
C ALA A 169 -1.29 17.75 -8.24
N LEU A 170 -0.74 18.00 -7.04
CA LEU A 170 -1.02 17.11 -5.90
C LEU A 170 -2.47 17.20 -5.42
N ASP A 171 -3.06 18.40 -5.42
CA ASP A 171 -4.47 18.60 -5.10
C ASP A 171 -5.38 17.96 -6.17
N GLU A 172 -5.02 18.14 -7.45
CA GLU A 172 -5.75 17.54 -8.57
C GLU A 172 -5.66 16.00 -8.54
N VAL A 173 -4.48 15.44 -8.28
CA VAL A 173 -4.24 14.01 -8.11
C VAL A 173 -5.12 13.46 -7.00
N GLU A 174 -5.10 14.11 -5.83
CA GLU A 174 -5.89 13.65 -4.69
C GLU A 174 -7.39 13.65 -5.01
N SER A 175 -7.90 14.71 -5.66
CA SER A 175 -9.29 14.78 -6.11
C SER A 175 -9.63 13.66 -7.11
N ILE A 176 -8.74 13.35 -8.05
CA ILE A 176 -8.93 12.26 -9.02
C ILE A 176 -8.97 10.90 -8.33
N VAL A 177 -8.07 10.67 -7.38
CA VAL A 177 -7.97 9.42 -6.64
C VAL A 177 -9.19 9.24 -5.72
N GLU A 178 -9.63 10.31 -5.08
CA GLU A 178 -10.82 10.35 -4.24
C GLU A 178 -12.09 10.00 -5.04
N ASP A 179 -12.30 10.66 -6.18
CA ASP A 179 -13.41 10.35 -7.09
C ASP A 179 -13.40 8.89 -7.52
N LEU A 180 -12.22 8.31 -7.75
CA LEU A 180 -12.08 6.92 -8.13
C LEU A 180 -12.49 6.00 -6.98
N LEU A 181 -11.94 6.19 -5.78
CA LEU A 181 -12.27 5.36 -4.61
C LEU A 181 -13.76 5.38 -4.30
N VAL A 182 -14.39 6.55 -4.35
CA VAL A 182 -15.84 6.70 -4.17
C VAL A 182 -16.62 5.92 -5.23
N LYS A 183 -16.24 6.05 -6.51
CA LYS A 183 -16.89 5.30 -7.61
C LYS A 183 -16.67 3.79 -7.50
N MET A 184 -15.55 3.35 -6.95
CA MET A 184 -15.26 1.93 -6.73
C MET A 184 -16.08 1.37 -5.58
N ALA A 185 -16.19 2.11 -4.47
CA ALA A 185 -17.03 1.73 -3.33
C ALA A 185 -18.53 1.65 -3.67
N GLN A 186 -18.99 2.37 -4.70
CA GLN A 186 -20.36 2.25 -5.23
C GLN A 186 -20.61 0.96 -6.03
N LYS A 187 -19.54 0.26 -6.45
CA LYS A 187 -19.61 -0.90 -7.34
C LYS A 187 -19.20 -2.22 -6.67
N ASP A 188 -18.35 -2.15 -5.65
CA ASP A 188 -17.81 -3.30 -4.94
C ASP A 188 -17.94 -3.05 -3.44
N ASP A 189 -18.79 -3.85 -2.78
CA ASP A 189 -19.00 -3.79 -1.33
C ASP A 189 -17.75 -4.11 -0.52
N GLY A 190 -16.74 -4.76 -1.12
CA GLY A 190 -15.45 -5.02 -0.53
C GLY A 190 -14.48 -3.83 -0.55
N ILE A 191 -14.93 -2.66 -0.97
CA ILE A 191 -14.21 -1.38 -0.95
C ILE A 191 -15.05 -0.39 -0.17
N GLY A 192 -14.45 0.34 0.78
CA GLY A 192 -15.25 1.31 1.52
C GLY A 192 -14.47 2.18 2.49
N PRO A 193 -15.18 3.19 3.04
CA PRO A 193 -14.59 4.15 3.96
C PRO A 193 -14.17 3.52 5.30
N PRO A 194 -13.31 4.21 6.08
CA PRO A 194 -12.68 5.47 5.72
C PRO A 194 -11.70 5.34 4.55
N PHE A 195 -11.65 6.36 3.70
CA PHE A 195 -10.61 6.52 2.71
C PHE A 195 -9.50 7.36 3.33
N HIS A 196 -8.28 6.85 3.30
CA HIS A 196 -7.10 7.56 3.77
C HIS A 196 -6.34 8.13 2.57
N PHE A 197 -5.98 9.40 2.67
CA PHE A 197 -5.15 10.12 1.70
C PHE A 197 -3.90 10.59 2.42
N ILE A 198 -2.73 10.21 1.91
CA ILE A 198 -1.44 10.54 2.47
C ILE A 198 -0.70 11.41 1.49
N ARG A 199 -0.14 12.51 1.99
CA ARG A 199 0.86 13.30 1.27
C ARG A 199 2.20 13.18 1.95
N ILE A 200 3.21 12.84 1.16
CA ILE A 200 4.61 12.88 1.56
C ILE A 200 5.23 14.08 0.86
N SER A 201 5.82 14.98 1.64
CA SER A 201 6.46 16.21 1.17
C SER A 201 7.80 16.40 1.92
N PRO A 202 8.63 17.40 1.54
CA PRO A 202 9.84 17.69 2.31
C PRO A 202 9.53 18.06 3.76
N GLY A 203 8.34 18.62 4.03
CA GLY A 203 7.89 19.00 5.37
C GLY A 203 7.34 17.84 6.21
N GLY A 204 7.36 16.60 5.69
CA GLY A 204 6.85 15.42 6.39
C GLY A 204 5.60 14.83 5.75
N ILE A 205 4.95 13.97 6.55
CA ILE A 205 3.77 13.21 6.16
C ILE A 205 2.51 13.90 6.69
N THR A 206 1.49 14.05 5.84
CA THR A 206 0.15 14.47 6.27
C THR A 206 -0.88 13.44 5.84
N THR A 207 -1.87 13.21 6.71
CA THR A 207 -2.93 12.23 6.47
C THR A 207 -4.29 12.90 6.57
N ARG A 208 -5.10 12.79 5.52
CA ARG A 208 -6.51 13.18 5.50
C ARG A 208 -7.37 11.91 5.46
N THR A 209 -8.46 11.91 6.21
CA THR A 209 -9.40 10.79 6.25
C THR A 209 -10.80 11.26 5.82
N ARG A 210 -11.47 10.48 4.97
CA ARG A 210 -12.84 10.75 4.49
C ARG A 210 -13.76 9.55 4.73
N TRP A 211 -14.98 9.80 5.18
CA TRP A 211 -15.94 8.76 5.56
C TRP A 211 -17.09 8.52 4.56
N SER A 212 -17.24 9.37 3.54
CA SER A 212 -18.41 9.36 2.64
C SER A 212 -18.07 9.76 1.22
#